data_AF-A0A8W8MYX5-F1
#
_entry.id   AF-A0A8W8MYX5-F1
#
_cell.length_a   1.000
_cell.length_b   1.000
_cell.length_c   1.000
_cell.angle_alpha   90.00
_cell.angle_beta   90.00
_cell.angle_gamma   90.00
#
_symmetry.space_group_name_H-M   'P 1'
#
loop_
_entity.id
_entity.type
_entity.pdbx_description
1 polymer ?
#
loop_
_entity_poly.entity_id
_entity_poly.type
_entity_poly.pdbx_seq_one_letter_code
_entity_poly.pdbx_strand_id
1 'polypeptide(L)' 'YNWCHDRNVVTIFSAPNYCYRCGNQAAIMELDDSLKYSFLQFDPAPRRGEPHVTRRTPDYFL' A
#
# COMPACT_ATOMS: atom_id res chain seq x y z
N TYR A 1 4.52 -2.87 -0.82
CA TYR A 1 5.43 -3.35 0.24
C TYR A 1 6.85 -2.99 -0.14
N ASN A 2 7.79 -3.00 0.80
CA ASN A 2 9.20 -2.74 0.50
C ASN A 2 10.10 -3.66 1.32
N TRP A 3 11.07 -4.31 0.68
CA TRP A 3 12.15 -5.02 1.35
C TRP A 3 13.32 -4.08 1.55
N CYS A 4 13.93 -4.11 2.73
CA CYS A 4 15.16 -3.40 3.03
C CYS A 4 16.12 -4.30 3.82
N HIS A 5 17.32 -3.77 4.09
CA HIS A 5 18.36 -4.44 4.88
C HIS A 5 18.66 -5.86 4.35
N ASP A 6 19.03 -5.97 3.06
CA ASP A 6 19.33 -7.24 2.39
C ASP A 6 18.23 -8.31 2.52
N ARG A 7 16.97 -7.86 2.43
CA ARG A 7 15.76 -8.66 2.61
C ARG A 7 15.60 -9.28 4.00
N ASN A 8 16.26 -8.73 5.01
CA ASN A 8 16.04 -9.13 6.40
C ASN A 8 14.81 -8.44 7.02
N VAL A 9 14.34 -7.32 6.45
CA VAL A 9 13.20 -6.56 6.95
C VAL A 9 12.25 -6.23 5.82
N VAL A 10 10.95 -6.47 6.04
CA VAL A 10 9.88 -6.05 5.13
C VAL A 10 8.95 -5.06 5.82
N THR A 11 8.62 -3.98 5.12
CA THR A 11 7.56 -3.05 5.53
C THR A 11 6.29 -3.32 4.71
N ILE A 12 5.19 -3.60 5.42
CA ILE A 12 3.86 -3.79 4.84
C ILE A 12 2.98 -2.60 5.21
N PHE A 13 2.30 -2.07 4.21
CA PHE A 13 1.36 -0.97 4.38
C PHE A 13 0.06 -1.32 3.67
N SER A 14 -1.05 -1.32 4.39
CA SER A 14 -2.31 -1.91 3.92
C SER A 14 -3.41 -0.89 3.60
N ALA A 15 -3.09 0.42 3.63
CA ALA A 15 -4.01 1.49 3.24
C ALA A 15 -3.67 2.02 1.83
N PRO A 16 -4.44 1.67 0.78
CA PRO A 16 -4.13 2.12 -0.57
C PRO A 16 -4.54 3.59 -0.76
N ASN A 17 -3.77 4.34 -1.54
CA ASN A 17 -3.90 5.78 -1.71
C ASN A 17 -4.09 6.51 -0.36
N TYR A 18 -3.09 6.38 0.51
CA TYR A 18 -3.13 6.91 1.87
C TYR A 18 -3.55 8.38 1.89
N CYS A 19 -4.54 8.67 2.74
CA CYS A 19 -5.15 9.99 2.87
C CYS A 19 -5.64 10.62 1.56
N TYR A 20 -5.89 9.82 0.52
CA TYR A 20 -6.24 10.23 -0.84
C TYR A 20 -5.20 11.10 -1.56
N ARG A 21 -3.93 10.97 -1.16
CA ARG A 21 -2.83 11.82 -1.64
C ARG A 21 -1.67 10.99 -2.19
N CYS A 22 -1.27 9.96 -1.45
CA CYS A 22 0.02 9.34 -1.71
C CYS A 22 0.04 8.45 -2.97
N GLY A 23 -1.12 8.06 -3.50
CA GLY A 23 -1.20 7.19 -4.69
C GLY A 23 -0.51 5.83 -4.52
N ASN A 24 -0.14 5.46 -3.30
CA ASN A 24 0.54 4.20 -3.01
C ASN A 24 -0.41 3.02 -3.18
N GLN A 25 0.13 1.88 -3.61
CA GLN A 25 -0.57 0.60 -3.49
C GLN A 25 -0.51 0.10 -2.05
N ALA A 26 -1.53 -0.65 -1.64
CA ALA A 26 -1.50 -1.41 -0.41
C ALA A 26 -0.98 -2.83 -0.66
N ALA A 27 -0.55 -3.49 0.41
CA ALA A 27 -0.19 -4.89 0.39
C ALA A 27 -0.64 -5.64 1.64
N ILE A 28 -0.80 -6.96 1.49
CA ILE A 28 -0.91 -7.96 2.56
C ILE A 28 0.21 -8.98 2.35
N MET A 29 0.76 -9.51 3.45
CA MET A 29 1.68 -10.65 3.45
C MET A 29 0.92 -11.87 3.95
N GLU A 30 0.80 -12.88 3.11
CA GLU A 30 0.27 -14.18 3.49
C GLU A 30 1.43 -15.07 3.94
N LEU A 31 1.20 -15.86 4.98
CA LEU A 31 2.12 -16.85 5.51
C LEU A 31 1.38 -18.18 5.58
N ASP A 32 1.92 -19.22 4.95
CA ASP A 32 1.38 -20.57 5.05
C ASP A 32 1.93 -21.34 6.27
N ASP A 33 1.42 -22.54 6.48
CA ASP A 33 1.82 -23.42 7.59
C ASP A 33 3.31 -23.86 7.50
N SER A 34 3.91 -23.76 6.31
CA SER A 34 5.34 -24.04 6.07
C SER A 34 6.20 -22.79 6.16
N LEU A 35 5.67 -21.67 6.68
CA LEU A 35 6.33 -20.36 6.77
C LEU A 35 6.75 -19.79 5.42
N LYS A 36 6.21 -20.29 4.31
CA LYS A 36 6.40 -19.67 3.01
C LYS A 36 5.49 -18.45 2.94
N TYR A 37 6.04 -17.35 2.42
CA TYR A 37 5.32 -16.11 2.28
C TYR A 37 4.99 -15.76 0.83
N SER A 38 3.85 -15.08 0.64
CA SER A 38 3.44 -14.41 -0.58
C SER A 38 2.95 -13.00 -0.27
N PHE A 39 3.01 -12.11 -1.26
CA PHE A 39 2.47 -10.76 -1.14
C PHE A 39 1.32 -10.55 -2.11
N LEU A 40 0.22 -9.99 -1.62
CA LEU A 40 -0.89 -9.52 -2.43
C LEU A 40 -0.91 -7.99 -2.42
N GLN A 41 -0.79 -7.37 -3.59
CA GLN A 41 -0.92 -5.92 -3.75
C GLN A 41 -2.31 -5.57 -4.27
N PHE A 42 -2.86 -4.46 -3.80
CA PHE A 42 -4.17 -3.99 -4.22
C PHE A 42 -4.26 -2.46 -4.25
N ASP A 43 -5.08 -1.98 -5.17
CA ASP A 43 -5.41 -0.57 -5.37
C ASP A 43 -6.62 -0.15 -4.51
N PRO A 44 -6.90 1.16 -4.36
CA PRO A 44 -8.08 1.61 -3.64
C PRO A 44 -9.35 1.06 -4.26
N ALA A 45 -10.33 0.73 -3.41
CA ALA A 45 -11.65 0.34 -3.89
C ALA A 45 -12.25 1.47 -4.77
N PRO A 46 -12.97 1.13 -5.85
CA PRO A 46 -13.66 2.12 -6.66
C PRO A 46 -14.61 2.96 -5.80
N ARG A 47 -14.56 4.29 -5.94
CA ARG A 47 -15.48 5.18 -5.24
C ARG A 47 -16.85 5.16 -5.93
N ARG A 48 -17.91 4.85 -5.19
CA ARG A 48 -19.29 4.99 -5.70
C ARG A 48 -19.71 6.45 -5.63
N GLY A 49 -19.96 7.09 -6.78
CA GLY A 49 -20.72 8.34 -6.88
C GLY A 49 -20.00 9.65 -6.53
N GLU A 50 -18.68 9.67 -6.34
CA GLU A 50 -17.94 10.92 -6.06
C GLU A 50 -17.11 11.41 -7.26
N PRO A 51 -17.08 12.72 -7.54
CA PRO A 51 -16.17 13.30 -8.51
C PRO A 51 -14.70 13.08 -8.08
N HIS A 52 -13.81 12.95 -9.07
CA HIS A 52 -12.38 12.71 -8.87
C HIS A 52 -11.74 13.90 -8.12
N VAL A 53 -11.60 13.80 -6.80
CA VAL A 53 -10.93 14.85 -6.00
C VAL A 53 -9.42 14.64 -6.09
N THR A 54 -8.76 15.35 -7.01
CA THR A 54 -7.29 15.45 -7.05
C THR A 54 -6.81 16.51 -6.06
N ARG A 55 -6.79 16.18 -4.76
CA ARG A 55 -6.09 17.02 -3.78
C ARG A 55 -4.58 16.77 -3.92
N ARG A 56 -3.84 17.78 -4.39
CA ARG A 56 -2.38 17.75 -4.47
C ARG A 56 -1.78 17.30 -3.13
N THR A 57 -0.84 16.36 -3.18
CA THR A 57 -0.06 15.91 -2.03
C THR A 57 0.79 17.08 -1.53
N PRO A 58 0.66 17.49 -0.26
CA PRO A 58 1.56 18.48 0.34
C PRO A 58 3.00 17.97 0.44
N ASP A 59 3.96 18.88 0.36
CA ASP A 59 5.40 18.56 0.31
C ASP A 59 5.91 17.82 1.57
N TYR A 60 5.23 17.92 2.71
CA TYR A 60 5.65 17.26 3.95
C TYR A 60 5.43 15.74 3.98
N PHE A 61 4.80 15.16 2.94
CA PHE A 61 4.65 13.71 2.77
C PHE A 61 5.76 13.09 1.87
N LEU A 62 6.75 13.88 1.43
CA LEU A 62 7.91 13.44 0.64
C LEU A 62 9.18 13.35 1.48
#